data_AF-A0A9E3VP61-F1
#
_entry.id   AF-A0A9E3VP61-F1
#
_cell.length_a   1.000
_cell.length_b   1.000
_cell.length_c   1.000
_cell.angle_alpha   90.00
_cell.angle_beta   90.00
_cell.angle_gamma   90.00
#
_symmetry.space_group_name_H-M   'P 1'
#
loop_
_entity.id
_entity.type
_entity.pdbx_description
1 polymer ?
#
loop_
_entity_poly.entity_id
_entity_poly.type
_entity_poly.pdbx_seq_one_letter_code
_entity_poly.pdbx_strand_id
1 'polypeptide(L)'
;MPKSITAKIVECRTPRGRTLRMERWYYDNVRNALLEILPEPGVHAEVFELQKRVYQALDVVTRDSLDSLSWLVAWVSLDLQQEGVLSRDAGFITRVA
;
A
#
# COMPACT_ATOMS: atom_id res chain seq x y z
N MET A 1 -5.05 -24.99 22.60
CA MET A 1 -5.13 -23.52 22.44
C MET A 1 -3.97 -23.09 21.57
N PRO A 2 -4.16 -22.75 20.27
CA PRO A 2 -3.03 -22.35 19.46
C PRO A 2 -2.61 -20.92 19.82
N LYS A 3 -1.28 -20.76 19.79
CA LYS A 3 -0.48 -19.67 20.34
C LYS A 3 -0.89 -18.31 19.76
N SER A 4 -0.87 -17.27 20.59
CA SER A 4 -0.89 -15.87 20.17
C SER A 4 0.05 -15.67 18.97
N ILE A 5 -0.52 -15.56 17.79
CA ILE A 5 0.17 -15.06 16.61
C ILE A 5 0.36 -13.58 16.92
N THR A 6 1.53 -13.20 17.43
CA THR A 6 1.86 -11.80 17.59
C THR A 6 1.81 -11.20 16.19
N ALA A 7 0.80 -10.37 15.90
CA ALA A 7 0.71 -9.67 14.64
C ALA A 7 2.04 -8.94 14.44
N LYS A 8 2.83 -9.34 13.44
CA LYS A 8 4.08 -8.65 13.13
C LYS A 8 3.68 -7.23 12.73
N ILE A 9 4.22 -6.22 13.41
CA ILE A 9 3.93 -4.81 13.11
C ILE A 9 5.01 -4.25 12.19
N VAL A 10 4.61 -3.43 11.22
CA VAL A 10 5.47 -2.63 10.34
C VAL A 10 5.33 -1.16 10.71
N GLU A 11 6.43 -0.41 10.62
CA GLU A 11 6.43 1.04 10.73
C GLU A 11 6.48 1.64 9.32
N CYS A 12 5.38 2.26 8.90
CA CYS A 12 5.28 2.99 7.64
C CYS A 12 5.66 4.46 7.86
N ARG A 13 6.48 5.01 6.97
CA ARG A 13 7.02 6.36 7.05
C ARG A 13 6.60 7.18 5.86
N THR A 14 6.00 8.33 6.09
CA THR A 14 5.68 9.26 5.00
C THR A 14 6.89 10.11 4.62
N PRO A 15 6.93 10.71 3.41
CA PRO A 15 7.96 11.65 2.99
C PRO A 15 8.13 12.88 3.91
N ARG A 16 7.09 13.20 4.70
CA ARG A 16 7.09 14.30 5.65
C ARG A 16 7.47 13.88 7.07
N GLY A 17 8.04 12.68 7.25
CA GLY A 17 8.53 12.18 8.53
C GLY A 17 7.45 11.67 9.50
N ARG A 18 6.18 11.58 9.09
CA ARG A 18 5.13 10.93 9.92
C ARG A 18 5.29 9.41 9.89
N THR A 19 5.12 8.78 11.04
CA THR A 19 5.19 7.33 11.20
C THR A 19 3.84 6.73 11.60
N LEU A 20 3.51 5.57 11.07
CA LEU A 20 2.34 4.79 11.44
C LEU A 20 2.75 3.34 11.69
N ARG A 21 2.14 2.72 12.70
CA ARG A 21 2.28 1.28 12.94
C ARG A 21 1.06 0.55 12.41
N MET A 22 1.27 -0.46 11.56
CA MET A 22 0.19 -1.31 11.03
C MET A 22 0.61 -2.78 11.04
N GLU A 23 -0.37 -3.69 10.98
CA GLU A 23 -0.05 -5.11 10.86
C GLU A 23 0.62 -5.39 9.51
N ARG A 24 1.64 -6.23 9.55
CA ARG A 24 2.48 -6.57 8.40
C ARG A 24 1.67 -7.16 7.26
N TRP A 25 0.68 -7.98 7.58
CA TRP A 25 -0.13 -8.60 6.54
C TRP A 25 -0.97 -7.55 5.77
N TYR A 26 -1.45 -6.50 6.44
CA TYR A 26 -2.12 -5.37 5.76
C TYR A 26 -1.15 -4.67 4.81
N TYR A 27 0.03 -4.35 5.32
CA TYR A 27 1.08 -3.69 4.55
C TYR A 27 1.47 -4.49 3.31
N ASP A 28 1.82 -5.77 3.48
CA ASP A 28 2.32 -6.64 2.43
C ASP A 28 1.28 -6.84 1.32
N ASN A 29 0.00 -7.04 1.67
CA ASN A 29 -1.07 -7.20 0.67
C ASN A 29 -1.30 -5.94 -0.16
N VAL A 30 -1.38 -4.78 0.50
CA VAL A 30 -1.57 -3.50 -0.21
C VAL A 30 -0.35 -3.14 -1.03
N ARG A 31 0.86 -3.37 -0.50
CA ARG A 31 2.12 -3.17 -1.21
C ARG A 31 2.15 -4.02 -2.47
N ASN A 32 1.93 -5.34 -2.34
CA ASN A 32 1.96 -6.24 -3.48
C ASN A 32 0.93 -5.85 -4.55
N ALA A 33 -0.31 -5.54 -4.15
CA ALA A 33 -1.33 -5.06 -5.08
C ALA A 33 -0.93 -3.77 -5.79
N LEU A 34 -0.34 -2.79 -5.08
CA LEU A 34 0.18 -1.57 -5.70
C LEU A 34 1.29 -1.86 -6.72
N LEU A 35 2.17 -2.81 -6.43
CA LEU A 35 3.26 -3.18 -7.32
C LEU A 35 2.80 -4.03 -8.50
N GLU A 36 1.74 -4.82 -8.36
CA GLU A 36 1.12 -5.52 -9.50
C GLU A 36 0.44 -4.53 -10.46
N ILE A 37 -0.18 -3.47 -9.92
CA ILE A 37 -0.79 -2.40 -10.73
C ILE A 37 0.27 -1.54 -11.42
N LEU A 38 1.44 -1.37 -10.79
CA LEU A 38 2.57 -0.57 -11.27
C LEU A 38 3.83 -1.45 -11.38
N PRO A 39 3.87 -2.43 -12.31
CA PRO A 39 4.83 -3.53 -12.31
C PRO A 39 6.26 -3.11 -12.64
N GLU A 40 6.42 -2.07 -13.46
CA GLU A 40 7.72 -1.67 -14.00
C GLU A 40 7.91 -0.15 -13.91
N PRO A 41 9.15 0.34 -13.79
CA PRO A 41 9.44 1.76 -13.80
C PRO A 41 8.84 2.48 -15.02
N GLY A 42 8.24 3.65 -14.79
CA GLY A 42 7.54 4.44 -15.80
C GLY A 42 6.04 4.14 -15.93
N VAL A 43 5.56 3.00 -15.42
CA VAL A 43 4.12 2.74 -15.32
C VAL A 43 3.50 3.68 -14.30
N HIS A 44 2.39 4.30 -14.66
CA HIS A 44 1.67 5.25 -13.82
C HIS A 44 0.17 4.96 -13.78
N ALA A 45 -0.46 5.38 -12.69
CA ALA A 45 -1.91 5.33 -12.52
C ALA A 45 -2.41 6.59 -11.82
N GLU A 46 -3.62 7.02 -12.16
CA GLU A 46 -4.29 8.11 -11.48
C GLU A 46 -4.56 7.74 -10.02
N VAL A 47 -4.29 8.68 -9.11
CA VAL A 47 -4.44 8.47 -7.65
C VAL A 47 -5.86 8.04 -7.29
N PHE A 48 -6.88 8.59 -7.96
CA PHE A 48 -8.28 8.27 -7.66
C PHE A 48 -8.68 6.87 -8.14
N GLU A 49 -8.10 6.37 -9.23
CA GLU A 49 -8.34 4.99 -9.71
C GLU A 49 -7.53 3.95 -8.93
N LEU A 50 -6.43 4.36 -8.30
CA LEU A 50 -5.52 3.46 -7.59
C LEU A 50 -6.24 2.64 -6.51
N GLN A 51 -7.09 3.28 -5.72
CA GLN A 51 -7.85 2.61 -4.64
C GLN A 51 -8.79 1.53 -5.19
N LYS A 52 -9.49 1.84 -6.29
CA LYS A 52 -10.40 0.92 -6.95
C LYS A 52 -9.65 -0.27 -7.56
N ARG A 53 -8.49 -0.03 -8.18
CA ARG A 53 -7.65 -1.09 -8.74
C ARG A 53 -7.06 -1.98 -7.65
N VAL A 54 -6.58 -1.40 -6.54
CA VAL A 54 -6.11 -2.19 -5.39
C VAL A 54 -7.26 -3.02 -4.82
N TYR A 55 -8.45 -2.43 -4.65
CA TYR A 55 -9.63 -3.19 -4.22
C TYR A 55 -9.86 -4.39 -5.13
N GLN A 56 -9.80 -4.21 -6.46
CA GLN A 56 -10.01 -5.28 -7.43
C GLN A 56 -8.89 -6.34 -7.45
N ALA A 57 -7.67 -6.00 -7.06
CA ALA A 57 -6.53 -6.92 -7.02
C ALA A 57 -6.52 -7.82 -5.78
N LEU A 58 -7.04 -7.33 -4.65
CA LEU A 58 -7.12 -8.12 -3.41
C LEU A 58 -8.15 -9.25 -3.54
N ASP A 59 -7.95 -10.39 -2.88
CA ASP A 59 -9.00 -11.42 -2.78
C ASP A 59 -10.12 -10.99 -1.81
N VAL A 60 -11.27 -11.65 -1.88
CA VAL A 60 -12.48 -11.30 -1.09
C VAL A 60 -12.22 -11.39 0.42
N VAL A 61 -11.47 -12.40 0.88
CA VAL A 61 -11.18 -12.60 2.31
C VAL A 61 -10.33 -11.44 2.83
N THR A 62 -9.33 -11.04 2.04
CA THR A 62 -8.48 -9.90 2.36
C THR A 62 -9.29 -8.62 2.39
N ARG A 63 -10.13 -8.34 1.39
CA ARG A 63 -10.97 -7.12 1.32
C ARG A 63 -11.87 -6.97 2.54
N ASP A 64 -12.58 -8.04 2.92
CA ASP A 64 -13.55 -8.01 4.03
C ASP A 64 -12.86 -7.86 5.40
N SER A 65 -11.56 -8.12 5.47
CA SER A 65 -10.75 -8.02 6.68
C SER A 65 -10.02 -6.67 6.82
N LEU A 66 -10.12 -5.77 5.82
CA LEU A 66 -9.51 -4.43 5.87
C LEU A 66 -10.44 -3.41 6.51
N ASP A 67 -10.02 -2.78 7.62
CA ASP A 67 -10.80 -1.71 8.26
C ASP A 67 -11.03 -0.50 7.35
N SER A 68 -9.99 -0.08 6.61
CA SER A 68 -10.07 1.05 5.68
C SER A 68 -9.05 0.94 4.56
N LEU A 69 -9.47 0.36 3.44
CA LEU A 69 -8.59 0.20 2.27
C LEU A 69 -8.06 1.55 1.76
N SER A 70 -8.89 2.59 1.70
CA SER A 70 -8.47 3.91 1.21
C SER A 70 -7.35 4.50 2.05
N TRP A 71 -7.43 4.34 3.37
CA TRP A 71 -6.40 4.78 4.32
C TRP A 71 -5.14 3.93 4.21
N LEU A 72 -5.27 2.60 4.11
CA LEU A 72 -4.12 1.71 3.95
C LEU A 72 -3.36 1.99 2.65
N VAL A 73 -4.07 2.12 1.52
CA VAL A 73 -3.46 2.49 0.22
C VAL A 73 -2.71 3.80 0.32
N ALA A 74 -3.28 4.81 1.00
CA ALA A 74 -2.62 6.10 1.18
C ALA A 74 -1.31 5.97 1.96
N TRP A 75 -1.30 5.26 3.09
CA TRP A 75 -0.10 5.11 3.92
C TRP A 75 0.97 4.26 3.26
N VAL A 76 0.60 3.14 2.67
CA VAL A 76 1.56 2.28 1.96
C VAL A 76 2.12 2.98 0.73
N SER A 77 1.31 3.74 -0.01
CA SER A 77 1.81 4.55 -1.13
C SER A 77 2.81 5.62 -0.68
N LEU A 78 2.57 6.28 0.46
CA LEU A 78 3.51 7.26 1.01
C LEU A 78 4.80 6.61 1.50
N ASP A 79 4.71 5.43 2.10
CA ASP A 79 5.88 4.65 2.51
C ASP A 79 6.74 4.24 1.32
N LEU A 80 6.13 3.72 0.26
CA LEU A 80 6.83 3.41 -0.98
C LEU A 80 7.42 4.64 -1.68
N GLN A 81 6.83 5.83 -1.49
CA GLN A 81 7.45 7.09 -1.94
C GLN A 81 8.68 7.43 -1.11
N GLN A 82 8.62 7.24 0.21
CA GLN A 82 9.75 7.45 1.10
C GLN A 82 10.90 6.46 0.82
N GLU A 83 10.59 5.23 0.41
CA GLU A 83 11.56 4.22 -0.02
C GLU A 83 12.12 4.48 -1.43
N GLY A 84 11.61 5.48 -2.16
CA GLY A 84 12.04 5.77 -3.54
C GLY A 84 11.55 4.73 -4.56
N VAL A 85 10.49 3.99 -4.25
CA VAL A 85 9.88 2.97 -5.11
C VAL A 85 8.77 3.57 -5.99
N LEU A 86 7.98 4.48 -5.41
CA LEU A 86 6.94 5.22 -6.10
C LEU A 86 7.24 6.72 -6.09
N SER A 87 6.69 7.45 -7.05
CA SER A 87 6.66 8.91 -7.06
C SER A 87 5.23 9.38 -7.27
N ARG A 88 4.91 10.59 -6.78
CA ARG A 88 3.63 11.23 -7.01
C ARG A 88 3.84 12.56 -7.73
N ASP A 89 3.21 12.71 -8.89
CA ASP A 89 3.22 13.96 -9.64
C ASP A 89 1.86 14.20 -10.31
N ALA A 90 1.40 15.45 -10.33
CA ALA A 90 0.22 15.92 -11.06
C ALA A 90 -1.05 15.04 -10.97
N GLY A 91 -1.28 14.35 -9.84
CA GLY A 91 -2.45 13.46 -9.65
C GLY A 91 -2.21 11.99 -10.04
N PHE A 92 -1.00 11.64 -10.42
CA PHE A 92 -0.57 10.29 -10.78
C PHE A 92 0.41 9.73 -9.72
N ILE A 93 0.42 8.40 -9.60
CA ILE A 93 1.47 7.64 -8.94
C ILE A 93 2.22 6.86 -10.01
N THR A 94 3.55 6.96 -9.99
CA THR A 94 4.44 6.33 -10.97
C THR A 94 5.43 5.43 -10.26
N ARG A 95 5.67 4.23 -10.80
CA ARG A 95 6.77 3.35 -10.37
C ARG A 95 8.10 3.95 -10.83
N VAL A 96 9.07 4.08 -9.93
CA VAL A 96 10.37 4.71 -10.25
C VAL A 96 11.58 3.81 -10.00
N ALA A 97 11.45 2.75 -9.20
CA ALA A 97 12.49 1.74 -8.95
C ALA A 97 11.85 0.36 -8.81
#